data_AF-A0AAD7QNX8-F1
#
_entry.id   AF-A0AAD7QNX8-F1
#
_cell.length_a   1.000
_cell.length_b   1.000
_cell.length_c   1.000
_cell.angle_alpha   90.00
_cell.angle_beta   90.00
_cell.angle_gamma   90.00
#
_symmetry.space_group_name_H-M   'P 1'
#
loop_
_entity.id
_entity.type
_entity.pdbx_description
1 polymer ?
#
loop_
_entity_poly.entity_id
_entity_poly.type
_entity_poly.pdbx_seq_one_letter_code
_entity_poly.pdbx_strand_id
1 'polypeptide(L)'
;MSSGGPVSIAKKYSLRSTGIWEKIRKMLAVDPNRSTGNPLVPLYRVPSTGSRPEAATYRDPTTLPAADIADNQYYNRDTRRAYPRIAMYSQSDIGGLLLYGSAAVPRIAKGNAGANALTTIKDGSLSLTDAIKESPKDIIFGEILDKDGLPPFPTPLRKNLKWELLTESESGMYSEEYPVRTFH
;
A
#
# COMPACT_ATOMS: atom_id res chain seq x y z
N MET A 1 -17.98 15.34 22.51
CA MET A 1 -16.51 15.16 22.55
C MET A 1 -16.14 14.34 21.34
N SER A 2 -15.19 14.79 20.54
CA SER A 2 -14.71 14.01 19.39
C SER A 2 -13.88 12.83 19.90
N SER A 3 -13.62 11.84 19.03
CA SER A 3 -12.73 10.71 19.34
C SER A 3 -11.34 11.18 19.82
N GLY A 4 -10.89 12.36 19.36
CA GLY A 4 -9.58 12.93 19.68
C GLY A 4 -9.48 13.80 20.93
N GLY A 5 -10.58 14.16 21.60
CA GLY A 5 -10.53 14.95 22.84
C GLY A 5 -11.66 15.98 23.01
N PRO A 6 -11.50 16.93 23.97
CA PRO A 6 -10.37 17.10 24.90
C PRO A 6 -10.31 16.04 26.00
N VAL A 7 -9.12 15.79 26.55
CA VAL A 7 -8.89 14.84 27.66
C VAL A 7 -8.53 15.59 28.94
N SER A 8 -9.20 15.24 30.05
CA SER A 8 -8.96 15.81 31.38
C SER A 8 -7.52 15.56 31.87
N ILE A 9 -6.96 16.53 32.60
CA ILE A 9 -5.62 16.43 33.22
C ILE A 9 -5.47 15.21 34.14
N ALA A 10 -6.56 14.75 34.76
CA ALA A 10 -6.53 13.58 35.65
C ALA A 10 -6.23 12.26 34.92
N LYS A 11 -6.49 12.22 33.60
CA LYS A 11 -6.20 11.07 32.74
C LYS A 11 -4.83 11.20 32.04
N LYS A 12 -4.04 12.23 32.37
CA LYS A 12 -2.70 12.47 31.80
C LYS A 12 -1.63 12.07 32.82
N TYR A 13 -0.65 11.29 32.38
CA TYR A 13 0.46 10.79 33.21
C TYR A 13 1.56 11.85 33.44
N SER A 14 1.18 12.96 34.05
CA SER A 14 2.09 14.06 34.41
C SER A 14 1.92 14.46 35.87
N LEU A 15 2.96 15.02 36.48
CA LEU A 15 2.92 15.60 37.82
C LEU A 15 1.91 16.75 37.89
N ARG A 16 1.11 16.80 38.95
CA ARG A 16 0.01 17.75 39.12
C ARG A 16 0.18 18.58 40.39
N SER A 17 -0.37 19.79 40.36
CA SER A 17 -0.59 20.56 41.58
C SER A 17 -1.61 19.83 42.49
N THR A 18 -1.48 20.02 43.80
CA THR A 18 -2.36 19.42 44.81
C THR A 18 -2.91 20.50 45.75
N GLY A 19 -4.02 20.20 46.44
CA GLY A 19 -4.61 21.09 47.44
C GLY A 19 -5.06 22.44 46.87
N ILE A 20 -4.76 23.53 47.61
CA ILE A 20 -5.14 24.90 47.24
C ILE A 20 -4.51 25.35 45.90
N TRP A 21 -3.30 24.88 45.60
CA TRP A 21 -2.58 25.22 44.37
C TRP A 21 -3.26 24.68 43.11
N GLU A 22 -3.97 23.55 43.18
CA GLU A 22 -4.77 23.06 42.05
C GLU A 22 -6.01 23.92 41.82
N LYS A 23 -6.62 24.48 42.88
CA LYS A 23 -7.73 25.44 42.75
C LYS A 23 -7.25 26.73 42.09
N ILE A 24 -6.12 27.27 42.52
CA ILE A 24 -5.49 28.45 41.93
C ILE A 24 -5.13 28.20 40.47
N ARG A 25 -4.50 27.06 40.15
CA ARG A 25 -4.14 26.69 38.76
C ARG A 25 -5.39 26.63 37.87
N LYS A 26 -6.46 25.99 38.32
CA LYS A 26 -7.72 25.91 37.54
C LYS A 26 -8.35 27.28 37.31
N MET A 27 -8.20 28.21 38.25
CA MET A 27 -8.71 29.58 38.13
C MET A 27 -7.88 30.44 37.18
N LEU A 28 -6.55 30.27 37.17
CA LEU A 28 -5.62 31.15 36.43
C LEU A 28 -5.16 30.59 35.08
N ALA A 29 -5.36 29.30 34.79
CA ALA A 29 -4.95 28.68 33.54
C ALA A 29 -5.93 28.97 32.39
N VAL A 30 -5.40 29.35 31.22
CA VAL A 30 -6.17 29.52 29.98
C VAL A 30 -6.92 28.24 29.59
N ASP A 31 -6.28 27.08 29.77
CA ASP A 31 -6.91 25.77 29.58
C ASP A 31 -6.57 24.86 30.77
N PRO A 32 -7.53 24.59 31.67
CA PRO A 32 -7.34 23.73 32.84
C PRO A 32 -6.98 22.28 32.50
N ASN A 33 -7.26 21.83 31.26
CA ASN A 33 -6.91 20.50 30.77
C ASN A 33 -5.43 20.38 30.36
N ARG A 34 -4.69 21.48 30.19
CA ARG A 34 -3.24 21.44 29.91
C ARG A 34 -2.46 20.92 31.11
N SER A 35 -1.44 20.10 30.83
CA SER A 35 -0.52 19.51 31.80
C SER A 35 0.81 20.29 31.88
N THR A 36 1.58 20.07 32.93
CA THR A 36 2.92 20.66 33.14
C THR A 36 4.04 19.97 32.35
N GLY A 37 3.80 18.77 31.81
CA GLY A 37 4.76 18.03 31.00
C GLY A 37 5.82 17.25 31.78
N ASN A 38 5.82 17.32 33.12
CA ASN A 38 6.73 16.54 33.95
C ASN A 38 6.19 15.12 34.16
N PRO A 39 6.88 14.04 33.76
CA PRO A 39 6.40 12.68 33.97
C PRO A 39 6.28 12.30 35.45
N LEU A 40 5.41 11.33 35.75
CA LEU A 40 5.34 10.75 37.09
C LEU A 40 6.54 9.83 37.32
N VAL A 41 7.51 10.27 38.14
CA VAL A 41 8.75 9.53 38.45
C VAL A 41 8.53 8.06 38.83
N PRO A 42 7.51 7.68 39.64
CA PRO A 42 7.30 6.28 40.00
C PRO A 42 6.82 5.37 38.85
N LEU A 43 6.29 5.95 37.76
CA LEU A 43 5.66 5.20 36.66
C LEU A 43 6.47 5.31 35.36
N TYR A 44 7.16 6.42 35.15
CA TYR A 44 7.89 6.68 33.91
C TYR A 44 9.31 6.13 34.01
N ARG A 45 9.63 5.14 33.15
CA ARG A 45 10.94 4.48 33.08
C ARG A 45 11.36 3.79 34.40
N VAL A 46 10.37 3.28 35.13
CA VAL A 46 10.55 2.49 36.34
C VAL A 46 9.74 1.19 36.18
N PRO A 47 10.37 0.00 36.31
CA PRO A 47 11.80 -0.23 36.47
C PRO A 47 12.65 0.27 35.28
N SER A 48 13.94 0.50 35.54
CA SER A 48 14.88 0.91 34.48
C SER A 48 14.95 -0.18 33.40
N THR A 49 15.30 0.21 32.18
CA THR A 49 15.36 -0.71 31.04
C THR A 49 16.28 -1.92 31.26
N GLY A 50 17.35 -1.77 32.04
CA GLY A 50 18.27 -2.86 32.39
C GLY A 50 17.81 -3.76 33.56
N SER A 51 16.73 -3.39 34.26
CA SER A 51 16.20 -4.15 35.41
C SER A 51 14.80 -4.72 35.12
N ARG A 52 14.46 -4.88 33.84
CA ARG A 52 13.17 -5.40 33.40
C ARG A 52 13.07 -6.90 33.69
N PRO A 53 12.10 -7.37 34.51
CA PRO A 53 11.96 -8.80 34.78
C PRO A 53 11.60 -9.61 33.52
N GLU A 54 10.97 -8.97 32.52
CA GLU A 54 10.60 -9.61 31.25
C GLU A 54 11.82 -10.05 30.45
N ALA A 55 13.01 -9.46 30.67
CA ALA A 55 14.23 -9.90 30.01
C ALA A 55 14.60 -11.35 30.35
N ALA A 56 14.28 -11.81 31.57
CA ALA A 56 14.55 -13.19 31.99
C ALA A 56 13.66 -14.22 31.27
N THR A 57 12.43 -13.82 30.92
CA THR A 57 11.43 -14.69 30.28
C THR A 57 11.32 -14.47 28.77
N TYR A 58 11.97 -13.45 28.22
CA TYR A 58 11.94 -13.17 26.80
C TYR A 58 12.43 -14.36 25.97
N ARG A 59 11.73 -14.63 24.87
CA ARG A 59 12.08 -15.62 23.86
C ARG A 59 11.82 -14.99 22.50
N ASP A 60 12.64 -15.34 21.53
CA ASP A 60 12.49 -14.83 20.16
C ASP A 60 11.11 -15.24 19.62
N PRO A 61 10.28 -14.28 19.18
CA PRO A 61 8.93 -14.59 18.72
C PRO A 61 9.00 -15.29 17.37
N THR A 62 8.14 -16.29 17.19
CA THR A 62 8.03 -17.05 15.95
C THR A 62 6.57 -17.12 15.52
N THR A 63 6.30 -17.21 14.22
CA THR A 63 4.94 -17.31 13.67
C THR A 63 4.70 -18.68 13.05
N LEU A 64 3.49 -19.22 13.21
CA LEU A 64 3.04 -20.35 12.39
C LEU A 64 2.51 -19.81 11.06
N PRO A 65 2.82 -20.45 9.91
CA PRO A 65 3.50 -21.75 9.78
C PRO A 65 5.04 -21.70 9.74
N ALA A 66 5.67 -20.52 9.78
CA ALA A 66 7.12 -20.38 9.57
C ALA A 66 8.01 -21.08 10.62
N ALA A 67 7.49 -21.29 11.83
CA ALA A 67 8.19 -21.91 12.96
C ALA A 67 8.00 -23.44 13.04
N ASP A 68 7.16 -24.03 12.18
CA ASP A 68 6.84 -25.46 12.28
C ASP A 68 8.08 -26.31 11.99
N ILE A 69 8.23 -27.39 12.77
CA ILE A 69 9.34 -28.35 12.66
C ILE A 69 9.02 -29.48 11.68
N ALA A 70 7.72 -29.71 11.41
CA ALA A 70 7.25 -30.64 10.40
C ALA A 70 6.71 -29.85 9.19
N ASP A 71 6.75 -30.46 8.00
CA ASP A 71 6.14 -29.94 6.77
C ASP A 71 6.53 -28.49 6.35
N ASN A 72 7.65 -27.97 6.87
CA ASN A 72 8.11 -26.59 6.66
C ASN A 72 9.36 -26.50 5.78
N GLN A 73 9.33 -27.18 4.63
CA GLN A 73 10.45 -27.22 3.70
C GLN A 73 10.73 -25.82 3.12
N TYR A 74 12.01 -25.41 3.15
CA TYR A 74 12.41 -24.03 2.81
C TYR A 74 11.99 -23.60 1.40
N TYR A 75 12.03 -24.49 0.41
CA TYR A 75 11.71 -24.15 -0.97
C TYR A 75 10.25 -23.70 -1.17
N ASN A 76 9.31 -24.16 -0.33
CA ASN A 76 7.91 -23.74 -0.38
C ASN A 76 7.70 -22.30 0.12
N ARG A 77 8.62 -21.78 0.93
CA ARG A 77 8.59 -20.44 1.52
C ARG A 77 9.71 -19.53 1.04
N ASP A 78 10.46 -19.97 0.03
CA ASP A 78 11.55 -19.21 -0.55
C ASP A 78 11.02 -18.17 -1.55
N THR A 79 10.48 -17.09 -1.01
CA THR A 79 9.97 -15.95 -1.81
C THR A 79 11.08 -15.21 -2.55
N ARG A 80 12.33 -15.32 -2.08
CA ARG A 80 13.49 -14.67 -2.70
C ARG A 80 13.81 -15.29 -4.06
N ARG A 81 13.75 -16.62 -4.18
CA ARG A 81 13.96 -17.32 -5.46
C ARG A 81 12.71 -17.33 -6.34
N ALA A 82 11.52 -17.21 -5.75
CA ALA A 82 10.24 -17.11 -6.46
C ALA A 82 9.86 -15.67 -6.87
N TYR A 83 10.84 -14.84 -7.21
CA TYR A 83 10.59 -13.45 -7.62
C TYR A 83 9.95 -13.37 -9.02
N PRO A 84 9.03 -12.41 -9.27
CA PRO A 84 8.49 -12.20 -10.61
C PRO A 84 9.60 -11.73 -11.56
N ARG A 85 9.70 -12.37 -12.73
CA ARG A 85 10.69 -12.00 -13.75
C ARG A 85 10.27 -10.71 -14.46
N ILE A 86 11.25 -9.89 -14.82
CA ILE A 86 11.03 -8.70 -15.66
C ILE A 86 10.71 -9.18 -17.07
N ALA A 87 9.54 -8.79 -17.58
CA ALA A 87 9.18 -8.99 -18.98
C ALA A 87 9.63 -7.77 -19.80
N MET A 88 10.39 -8.01 -20.87
CA MET A 88 10.80 -7.01 -21.84
C MET A 88 10.17 -7.36 -23.18
N TYR A 89 9.66 -6.35 -23.88
CA TYR A 89 9.00 -6.51 -25.17
C TYR A 89 9.68 -5.59 -26.19
N SER A 90 10.18 -6.16 -27.27
CA SER A 90 10.62 -5.42 -28.45
C SER A 90 9.44 -5.05 -29.35
N GLN A 91 9.68 -4.21 -30.35
CA GLN A 91 8.65 -3.87 -31.33
C GLN A 91 8.19 -5.08 -32.15
N SER A 92 9.09 -6.01 -32.47
CA SER A 92 8.75 -7.25 -33.18
C SER A 92 7.93 -8.19 -32.29
N ASP A 93 8.20 -8.25 -30.97
CA ASP A 93 7.39 -9.04 -30.03
C ASP A 93 5.94 -8.53 -30.00
N ILE A 94 5.73 -7.21 -29.92
CA ILE A 94 4.39 -6.60 -29.92
C ILE A 94 3.71 -6.80 -31.27
N GLY A 95 4.42 -6.59 -32.39
CA GLY A 95 3.87 -6.85 -33.72
C GLY A 95 3.44 -8.32 -33.90
N GLY A 96 4.22 -9.24 -33.34
CA GLY A 96 3.93 -10.67 -33.36
C GLY A 96 2.67 -11.02 -32.55
N LEU A 97 2.50 -10.40 -31.37
CA LEU A 97 1.28 -10.55 -30.57
C LEU A 97 0.03 -10.06 -31.31
N LEU A 98 0.14 -8.96 -32.06
CA LEU A 98 -0.98 -8.44 -32.85
C LEU A 98 -1.37 -9.39 -33.99
N LEU A 99 -0.41 -9.79 -34.82
CA LEU A 99 -0.68 -10.62 -36.01
C LEU A 99 -1.02 -12.08 -35.66
N TYR A 100 -0.24 -12.69 -34.77
CA TYR A 100 -0.31 -14.13 -34.49
C TYR A 100 -1.08 -14.48 -33.23
N GLY A 101 -1.44 -13.47 -32.43
CA GLY A 101 -2.19 -13.63 -31.20
C GLY A 101 -1.35 -14.03 -30.01
N SER A 102 -2.04 -14.38 -28.93
CA SER A 102 -1.44 -14.76 -27.65
C SER A 102 -1.70 -16.23 -27.34
N ALA A 103 -1.11 -16.75 -26.27
CA ALA A 103 -1.45 -18.09 -25.77
C ALA A 103 -2.93 -18.20 -25.36
N ALA A 104 -3.56 -17.09 -24.95
CA ALA A 104 -4.98 -17.06 -24.59
C ALA A 104 -5.90 -16.99 -25.82
N VAL A 105 -5.49 -16.27 -26.87
CA VAL A 105 -6.24 -16.10 -28.13
C VAL A 105 -5.28 -16.34 -29.31
N PRO A 106 -5.05 -17.61 -29.70
CA PRO A 106 -4.09 -17.94 -30.75
C PRO A 106 -4.69 -17.69 -32.14
N ARG A 107 -3.95 -16.97 -33.00
CA ARG A 107 -4.28 -16.74 -34.43
C ARG A 107 -3.24 -17.33 -35.39
N ILE A 108 -2.19 -17.95 -34.86
CA ILE A 108 -1.11 -18.55 -35.63
C ILE A 108 -1.47 -19.90 -36.25
N ALA A 109 -0.92 -20.20 -37.43
CA ALA A 109 -1.05 -21.50 -38.07
C ALA A 109 -0.40 -22.63 -37.26
N LYS A 110 -0.91 -23.86 -37.40
CA LYS A 110 -0.37 -25.04 -36.71
C LYS A 110 0.82 -25.65 -37.47
N GLY A 111 1.75 -26.26 -36.75
CA GLY A 111 2.89 -26.98 -37.32
C GLY A 111 3.98 -26.06 -37.88
N ASN A 112 4.69 -26.52 -38.92
CA ASN A 112 5.87 -25.83 -39.48
C ASN A 112 5.54 -24.42 -39.99
N ALA A 113 4.33 -24.19 -40.50
CA ALA A 113 3.91 -22.87 -40.98
C ALA A 113 3.92 -21.82 -39.85
N GLY A 114 3.43 -22.19 -38.65
CA GLY A 114 3.49 -21.30 -37.49
C GLY A 114 4.90 -21.14 -36.93
N ALA A 115 5.69 -22.22 -36.92
CA ALA A 115 7.09 -22.15 -36.48
C ALA A 115 7.91 -21.18 -37.34
N ASN A 116 7.72 -21.22 -38.67
CA ASN A 116 8.37 -20.30 -39.62
C ASN A 116 7.86 -18.86 -39.49
N ALA A 117 6.60 -18.64 -39.10
CA ALA A 117 6.10 -17.31 -38.82
C ALA A 117 6.78 -16.70 -37.58
N LEU A 118 7.02 -17.50 -36.54
CA LEU A 118 7.67 -17.04 -35.30
C LEU A 118 9.17 -16.72 -35.45
N THR A 119 9.85 -17.20 -36.50
CA THR A 119 11.26 -16.85 -36.72
C THR A 119 11.42 -15.38 -37.09
N THR A 120 10.46 -14.80 -37.83
CA THR A 120 10.47 -13.37 -38.19
C THR A 120 10.44 -12.43 -36.97
N ILE A 121 9.85 -12.87 -35.86
CA ILE A 121 9.83 -12.14 -34.59
C ILE A 121 11.22 -12.19 -33.94
N LYS A 122 11.84 -13.38 -33.90
CA LYS A 122 13.16 -13.61 -33.31
C LYS A 122 14.26 -12.86 -34.05
N ASP A 123 14.14 -12.78 -35.37
CA ASP A 123 15.10 -12.07 -36.22
C ASP A 123 14.91 -10.54 -36.16
N GLY A 124 13.86 -10.05 -35.49
CA GLY A 124 13.57 -8.62 -35.36
C GLY A 124 13.12 -7.96 -36.67
N SER A 125 12.81 -8.74 -37.70
CA SER A 125 12.43 -8.25 -39.04
C SER A 125 10.99 -7.77 -39.13
N LEU A 126 10.16 -8.10 -38.12
CA LEU A 126 8.75 -7.74 -38.11
C LEU A 126 8.55 -6.26 -37.73
N SER A 127 7.97 -5.51 -38.66
CA SER A 127 7.63 -4.10 -38.50
C SER A 127 6.31 -3.92 -37.73
N LEU A 128 6.38 -3.22 -36.59
CA LEU A 128 5.19 -2.93 -35.79
C LEU A 128 4.15 -2.10 -36.55
N THR A 129 4.60 -1.17 -37.40
CA THR A 129 3.67 -0.31 -38.16
C THR A 129 2.87 -1.10 -39.18
N ASP A 130 3.45 -2.14 -39.76
CA ASP A 130 2.75 -2.98 -40.74
C ASP A 130 1.80 -3.93 -40.01
N ALA A 131 2.22 -4.48 -38.87
CA ALA A 131 1.35 -5.27 -38.00
C ALA A 131 0.08 -4.49 -37.56
N ILE A 132 0.21 -3.20 -37.24
CA ILE A 132 -0.95 -2.36 -36.88
C ILE A 132 -1.88 -2.12 -38.08
N LYS A 133 -1.32 -1.89 -39.28
CA LYS A 133 -2.12 -1.66 -40.50
C LYS A 133 -2.90 -2.89 -40.94
N GLU A 134 -2.28 -4.06 -40.78
CA GLU A 134 -2.89 -5.36 -41.12
C GLU A 134 -3.88 -5.84 -40.06
N SER A 135 -3.79 -5.31 -38.83
CA SER A 135 -4.69 -5.68 -37.74
C SER A 135 -6.12 -5.18 -38.01
N PRO A 136 -7.12 -6.06 -37.97
CA PRO A 136 -8.52 -5.70 -38.14
C PRO A 136 -9.05 -4.93 -36.92
N LYS A 137 -10.15 -4.20 -37.11
CA LYS A 137 -10.71 -3.27 -36.12
C LYS A 137 -11.06 -3.95 -34.80
N ASP A 138 -11.52 -5.20 -34.85
CA ASP A 138 -11.86 -6.03 -33.69
C ASP A 138 -10.63 -6.40 -32.84
N ILE A 139 -9.45 -6.54 -33.44
CA ILE A 139 -8.21 -6.76 -32.70
C ILE A 139 -7.72 -5.46 -32.06
N ILE A 140 -7.79 -4.36 -32.82
CA ILE A 140 -7.44 -3.03 -32.29
C ILE A 140 -8.36 -2.68 -31.12
N PHE A 141 -9.67 -2.94 -31.23
CA PHE A 141 -10.69 -2.70 -30.21
C PHE A 141 -10.85 -3.94 -29.32
N GLY A 142 -9.89 -4.11 -28.40
CA GLY A 142 -9.90 -5.19 -27.42
C GLY A 142 -8.50 -5.55 -26.93
N GLU A 143 -7.50 -5.54 -27.82
CA GLU A 143 -6.11 -5.86 -27.46
C GLU A 143 -5.22 -4.62 -27.31
N ILE A 144 -5.51 -3.54 -28.05
CA ILE A 144 -4.80 -2.24 -27.94
C ILE A 144 -5.65 -1.23 -27.18
N LEU A 145 -6.86 -1.00 -27.68
CA LEU A 145 -7.88 -0.13 -27.09
C LEU A 145 -8.89 -1.00 -26.33
N ASP A 146 -9.73 -0.36 -25.53
CA ASP A 146 -10.90 -1.04 -24.99
C ASP A 146 -11.89 -1.39 -26.12
N LYS A 147 -12.88 -2.23 -25.84
CA LYS A 147 -13.91 -2.68 -26.79
C LYS A 147 -14.70 -1.52 -27.41
N ASP A 148 -14.83 -0.42 -26.67
CA ASP A 148 -15.48 0.82 -27.13
C ASP A 148 -14.55 1.71 -27.97
N GLY A 149 -13.29 1.30 -28.20
CA GLY A 149 -12.30 2.06 -28.96
C GLY A 149 -11.65 3.21 -28.16
N LEU A 150 -11.79 3.19 -26.83
CA LEU A 150 -11.15 4.17 -25.93
C LEU A 150 -9.75 3.70 -25.51
N PRO A 151 -8.80 4.62 -25.30
CA PRO A 151 -7.49 4.25 -24.76
C PRO A 151 -7.62 3.74 -23.32
N PRO A 152 -6.75 2.80 -22.88
CA PRO A 152 -6.79 2.31 -21.52
C PRO A 152 -6.39 3.40 -20.52
N PHE A 153 -7.07 3.44 -19.37
CA PHE A 153 -6.68 4.31 -18.27
C PHE A 153 -5.45 3.74 -17.53
N PRO A 154 -4.57 4.60 -16.99
CA PRO A 154 -3.52 4.16 -16.07
C PRO A 154 -4.14 3.38 -14.92
N THR A 155 -3.81 2.09 -14.81
CA THR A 155 -4.46 1.21 -13.83
C THR A 155 -3.82 1.39 -12.46
N PRO A 156 -4.53 1.90 -11.45
CA PRO A 156 -3.99 2.00 -10.10
C PRO A 156 -3.89 0.60 -9.47
N LEU A 157 -2.80 0.33 -8.75
CA LEU A 157 -2.65 -0.91 -7.98
C LEU A 157 -3.75 -1.04 -6.92
N ARG A 158 -4.14 0.09 -6.30
CA ARG A 158 -5.27 0.17 -5.35
C ARG A 158 -6.49 0.76 -6.04
N LYS A 159 -7.35 -0.10 -6.59
CA LYS A 159 -8.55 0.31 -7.36
C LYS A 159 -9.60 1.07 -6.55
N ASN A 160 -9.62 0.89 -5.23
CA ASN A 160 -10.66 1.43 -4.36
C ASN A 160 -10.19 2.57 -3.45
N LEU A 161 -9.03 3.17 -3.73
CA LEU A 161 -8.61 4.36 -2.98
C LEU A 161 -9.48 5.55 -3.41
N LYS A 162 -10.33 6.01 -2.50
CA LYS A 162 -11.17 7.20 -2.68
C LYS A 162 -10.87 8.16 -1.55
N TRP A 163 -10.70 9.41 -1.90
CA TRP A 163 -10.53 10.48 -0.92
C TRP A 163 -11.89 11.03 -0.55
N GLU A 164 -12.17 11.10 0.75
CA GLU A 164 -13.39 11.69 1.28
C GLU A 164 -13.04 13.00 2.00
N LEU A 165 -13.74 14.07 1.63
CA LEU A 165 -13.58 15.35 2.32
C LEU A 165 -14.32 15.26 3.66
N LEU A 166 -13.60 15.47 4.75
CA LEU A 166 -14.16 15.47 6.09
C LEU A 166 -14.67 16.86 6.46
N THR A 167 -15.85 16.91 7.07
CA THR A 167 -16.41 18.14 7.66
C THR A 167 -15.71 18.52 8.96
N GLU A 168 -15.99 19.72 9.50
CA GLU A 168 -15.48 20.14 10.81
C GLU A 168 -15.89 19.15 11.92
N SER A 169 -17.15 18.70 11.90
CA SER A 169 -17.68 17.78 12.91
C SER A 169 -17.00 16.42 12.93
N GLU A 170 -16.49 15.98 11.77
CA GLU A 170 -15.83 14.69 11.59
C GLU A 170 -14.32 14.79 11.83
N SER A 171 -13.67 15.82 11.26
CA SER A 171 -12.22 16.00 11.38
C SER A 171 -11.81 16.47 12.78
N GLY A 172 -12.55 17.41 13.37
CA GLY A 172 -12.22 18.05 14.64
C GLY A 172 -10.85 18.75 14.66
N MET A 173 -10.27 19.06 13.50
CA MET A 173 -8.92 19.65 13.39
C MET A 173 -8.95 21.18 13.31
N TYR A 174 -9.64 21.72 12.31
CA TYR A 174 -9.82 23.14 12.08
C TYR A 174 -11.31 23.42 11.89
N SER A 175 -11.75 24.63 12.27
CA SER A 175 -13.09 25.10 11.90
C SER A 175 -13.18 25.46 10.43
N GLU A 176 -14.39 25.50 9.88
CA GLU A 176 -14.63 25.81 8.46
C GLU A 176 -14.14 27.20 8.01
N GLU A 177 -13.89 28.11 8.96
CA GLU A 177 -13.34 29.44 8.71
C GLU A 177 -11.87 29.39 8.27
N TYR A 178 -11.13 28.34 8.65
CA TYR A 178 -9.73 28.20 8.27
C TYR A 178 -9.63 27.74 6.80
N PRO A 179 -8.69 28.29 6.01
CA PRO A 179 -8.50 27.94 4.61
C PRO A 179 -7.75 26.60 4.44
N VAL A 180 -8.15 25.57 5.19
CA VAL A 180 -7.52 24.25 5.23
C VAL A 180 -8.61 23.17 5.14
N ARG A 181 -8.38 22.11 4.37
CA ARG A 181 -9.30 20.99 4.17
C ARG A 181 -8.70 19.70 4.71
N THR A 182 -9.54 18.80 5.22
CA THR A 182 -9.11 17.50 5.74
C THR A 182 -9.67 16.40 4.84
N PHE A 183 -8.82 15.45 4.44
CA PHE A 183 -9.20 14.32 3.59
C PHE A 183 -8.87 13.00 4.30
N HIS A 184 -9.78 12.03 4.18
CA HIS A 184 -9.59 10.64 4.59
C HIS A 184 -9.33 9.74 3.38
#